data_AF-A0A7R9WKP7-F1
#
_entry.id   AF-A0A7R9WKP7-F1
#
_cell.length_a   1.000
_cell.length_b   1.000
_cell.length_c   1.000
_cell.angle_alpha   90.00
_cell.angle_beta   90.00
_cell.angle_gamma   90.00
#
_symmetry.space_group_name_H-M   'P 1'
#
loop_
_entity.id
_entity.type
_entity.pdbx_description
1 polymer ?
#
loop_
_entity_poly.entity_id
_entity_poly.type
_entity_poly.pdbx_seq_one_letter_code
_entity_poly.pdbx_strand_id
1 'polypeptide(L)'
;QFSTSPPLSFSLSYLNLHSPTTPKRAVLTHKSILPLLSNVTSLAIPTGVGDALGNKGGIGVALSVGSSTFCFVAAHLSAGQNDVGRRTFEFTKIGGELA
;
A
#
# COMPACT_ATOMS: atom_id res chain seq x y z
N GLN A 1 -29.18 -14.82 -20.80
CA GLN A 1 -28.91 -15.23 -19.40
C GLN A 1 -27.56 -14.61 -19.03
N PHE A 2 -27.53 -13.38 -18.53
CA PHE A 2 -26.29 -12.72 -18.11
C PHE A 2 -26.21 -12.82 -16.59
N SER A 3 -25.23 -13.60 -16.11
CA SER A 3 -24.93 -13.76 -14.69
C SER A 3 -24.44 -12.42 -14.15
N THR A 4 -25.25 -11.76 -13.34
CA THR A 4 -24.86 -10.54 -12.63
C THR A 4 -23.91 -10.94 -11.50
N SER A 5 -22.61 -10.71 -11.70
CA SER A 5 -21.65 -10.78 -10.60
C SER A 5 -22.10 -9.85 -9.47
N PRO A 6 -22.10 -10.30 -8.21
CA PRO A 6 -22.52 -9.47 -7.10
C PRO A 6 -21.60 -8.25 -6.91
N PRO A 7 -22.10 -7.13 -6.37
CA PRO A 7 -21.30 -5.92 -6.18
C PRO A 7 -20.10 -6.21 -5.27
N LEU A 8 -18.91 -5.83 -5.72
CA LEU A 8 -17.70 -5.76 -4.89
C LEU A 8 -17.93 -4.74 -3.78
N SER A 9 -17.50 -5.05 -2.57
CA SER A 9 -17.56 -4.10 -1.44
C SER A 9 -16.16 -3.59 -1.17
N PHE A 10 -16.04 -2.26 -1.06
CA PHE A 10 -14.76 -1.56 -1.12
C PHE A 10 -14.32 -1.13 0.27
N SER A 11 -13.11 -1.52 0.68
CA SER A 11 -12.39 -0.85 1.77
C SER A 11 -11.30 0.01 1.15
N LEU A 12 -11.58 1.30 0.93
CA LEU A 12 -10.64 2.22 0.31
C LEU A 12 -9.75 2.86 1.39
N SER A 13 -8.54 2.32 1.57
CA SER A 13 -7.50 3.03 2.33
C SER A 13 -6.89 4.11 1.44
N TYR A 14 -7.39 5.34 1.54
CA TYR A 14 -6.86 6.47 0.80
C TYR A 14 -5.65 7.04 1.54
N LEU A 15 -4.45 6.71 1.06
CA LEU A 15 -3.22 7.25 1.62
C LEU A 15 -2.65 8.32 0.69
N ASN A 16 -2.89 9.58 1.07
CA ASN A 16 -2.42 10.74 0.35
C ASN A 16 -0.98 11.05 0.80
N LEU A 17 0.02 10.37 0.23
CA LEU A 17 1.38 10.94 0.29
C LEU A 17 1.32 12.31 -0.40
N HIS A 18 1.90 13.33 0.24
CA HIS A 18 1.84 14.75 -0.14
C HIS A 18 2.55 15.07 -1.48
N SER A 19 2.17 14.39 -2.55
CA SER A 19 2.54 14.73 -3.93
C SER A 19 1.46 14.22 -4.88
N PRO A 20 0.90 15.09 -5.75
CA PRO A 20 -0.12 14.71 -6.73
C PRO A 20 0.33 13.63 -7.74
N THR A 21 1.61 13.27 -7.72
CA THR A 21 2.19 12.22 -8.58
C THR A 21 2.38 10.87 -7.87
N THR A 22 1.96 10.72 -6.62
CA THR A 22 2.04 9.44 -5.89
C THR A 22 0.97 8.47 -6.42
N PRO A 23 1.34 7.24 -6.82
CA PRO A 23 0.37 6.24 -7.25
C PRO A 23 -0.61 5.88 -6.13
N LYS A 24 -1.91 5.98 -6.42
CA LYS A 24 -2.99 5.57 -5.52
C LYS A 24 -3.01 4.05 -5.41
N ARG A 25 -3.19 3.53 -4.19
CA ARG A 25 -3.32 2.10 -3.89
C ARG A 25 -4.71 1.82 -3.35
N ALA A 26 -5.26 0.65 -3.67
CA ALA A 26 -6.51 0.17 -3.12
C ALA A 26 -6.44 -1.35 -2.94
N VAL A 27 -7.03 -1.86 -1.87
CA VAL A 27 -7.28 -3.29 -1.68
C VAL A 27 -8.78 -3.53 -1.87
N LEU A 28 -9.13 -4.43 -2.79
CA LEU A 28 -10.52 -4.73 -3.13
C LEU A 28 -10.87 -6.12 -2.60
N THR A 29 -12.03 -6.24 -1.97
CA THR A 29 -12.51 -7.49 -1.37
C THR A 29 -13.87 -7.87 -1.93
N HIS A 30 -14.10 -9.17 -2.12
CA HIS A 30 -15.43 -9.65 -2.50
C HIS A 30 -16.40 -9.52 -1.32
N LYS A 31 -17.67 -9.19 -1.56
CA LYS A 31 -18.65 -8.96 -0.48
C LYS A 31 -18.83 -10.14 0.47
N SER A 32 -18.57 -11.37 -0.01
CA SER A 32 -18.71 -12.59 0.79
C SER A 32 -17.73 -12.68 1.96
N ILE A 33 -16.62 -11.92 1.93
CA ILE A 33 -15.60 -11.95 2.99
C ILE A 33 -15.70 -10.77 3.97
N LEU A 34 -16.63 -9.83 3.75
CA LEU A 34 -16.81 -8.69 4.66
C LEU A 34 -17.00 -9.07 6.12
N PRO A 35 -17.79 -10.11 6.49
CA PRO A 35 -17.97 -10.48 7.89
C PRO A 35 -16.67 -11.01 8.55
N LEU A 36 -15.68 -11.38 7.73
CA LEU A 36 -14.40 -11.89 8.20
C LEU A 36 -13.33 -10.79 8.28
N LEU A 37 -13.59 -9.60 7.74
CA LEU A 37 -12.63 -8.50 7.72
C LEU A 37 -12.52 -7.84 9.10
N SER A 38 -11.29 -7.69 9.58
CA SER A 38 -10.97 -6.93 10.79
C SER A 38 -9.56 -6.32 10.67
N ASN A 39 -9.18 -5.48 11.64
CA ASN A 39 -7.83 -4.93 11.78
C ASN A 39 -7.28 -4.24 10.52
N VAL A 40 -8.13 -3.47 9.81
CA VAL A 40 -7.71 -2.75 8.61
C VAL A 40 -6.87 -1.54 9.00
N THR A 41 -5.60 -1.52 8.57
CA THR A 41 -4.68 -0.41 8.80
C THR A 41 -3.92 -0.06 7.52
N SER A 42 -3.40 1.15 7.44
CA SER A 42 -2.57 1.58 6.32
C SER A 42 -1.55 2.63 6.74
N LEU A 43 -0.35 2.57 6.15
CA LEU A 43 0.76 3.47 6.48
C LEU A 43 1.57 3.85 5.23
N ALA A 44 2.08 5.09 5.22
CA ALA A 44 2.75 5.74 4.11
C ALA A 44 4.11 6.22 4.59
N ILE A 45 5.17 5.72 3.97
CA ILE A 45 6.55 6.05 4.32
C ILE A 45 7.17 6.84 3.16
N PRO A 46 7.33 8.17 3.27
CA PRO A 46 8.01 8.96 2.26
C PRO A 46 9.52 8.69 2.28
N THR A 47 10.12 8.62 1.09
CA THR A 47 11.56 8.41 0.89
C THR A 47 12.15 9.31 -0.21
N GLY A 48 11.43 10.37 -0.57
CA GLY A 48 11.91 11.31 -1.59
C GLY A 48 13.02 12.24 -1.08
N VAL A 49 13.12 13.42 -1.67
CA VAL A 49 14.11 14.45 -1.27
C VAL A 49 13.90 14.80 0.20
N GLY A 50 14.98 14.72 0.99
CA GLY A 50 14.94 14.94 2.43
C GLY A 50 14.01 13.98 3.17
N ASP A 51 13.71 12.81 2.57
CA ASP A 51 12.80 11.81 3.11
C ASP A 51 11.35 12.28 3.34
N ALA A 52 10.96 13.41 2.76
CA ALA A 52 9.64 14.01 2.96
C ALA A 52 9.01 14.54 1.65
N LEU A 53 9.81 14.95 0.68
CA LEU A 53 9.35 15.63 -0.52
C LEU A 53 9.50 14.76 -1.78
N GLY A 54 8.51 14.80 -2.68
CA GLY A 54 8.53 14.05 -3.94
C GLY A 54 7.56 12.88 -3.95
N ASN A 55 7.79 11.90 -4.83
CA ASN A 55 6.85 10.81 -5.11
C ASN A 55 7.41 9.41 -4.87
N LYS A 56 8.50 9.34 -4.10
CA LYS A 56 9.18 8.10 -3.72
C LYS A 56 8.79 7.71 -2.31
N GLY A 57 8.61 6.41 -2.10
CA GLY A 57 8.18 5.88 -0.82
C GLY A 57 7.43 4.56 -0.92
N GLY A 58 6.91 4.10 0.22
CA GLY A 58 6.15 2.87 0.36
C GLY A 58 4.76 3.13 0.94
N ILE A 59 3.77 2.36 0.49
CA ILE A 59 2.44 2.29 1.11
C ILE A 59 2.21 0.84 1.54
N GLY A 60 1.88 0.64 2.81
CA GLY A 60 1.44 -0.63 3.38
C GLY A 60 -0.07 -0.58 3.68
N VAL A 61 -0.78 -1.66 3.38
CA VAL A 61 -2.15 -1.92 3.86
C VAL A 61 -2.18 -3.28 4.52
N ALA A 62 -2.57 -3.35 5.78
CA ALA A 62 -2.76 -4.60 6.50
C ALA A 62 -4.24 -4.82 6.83
N LEU A 63 -4.68 -6.07 6.80
CA LEU A 63 -6.02 -6.48 7.21
C LEU A 63 -6.00 -7.94 7.66
N SER A 64 -6.94 -8.30 8.54
CA SER A 64 -7.21 -9.69 8.91
C SER A 64 -8.46 -10.19 8.19
N VAL A 65 -8.40 -11.42 7.69
CA VAL A 65 -9.54 -12.20 7.17
C VAL A 65 -9.68 -13.43 8.04
N GLY A 66 -10.67 -13.43 8.94
CA GLY A 66 -10.79 -14.45 9.97
C GLY A 66 -9.56 -14.46 10.87
N SER A 67 -8.86 -15.59 10.96
CA SER A 67 -7.63 -15.74 11.74
C SER A 67 -6.34 -15.43 10.97
N SER A 68 -6.44 -15.10 9.67
CA SER A 68 -5.27 -14.85 8.82
C SER A 68 -5.04 -13.36 8.63
N THR A 69 -3.79 -12.90 8.76
CA THR A 69 -3.41 -11.51 8.52
C THR A 69 -2.65 -11.37 7.20
N PHE A 70 -3.05 -10.38 6.40
CA PHE A 70 -2.45 -10.05 5.12
C PHE A 70 -1.85 -8.65 5.19
N CYS A 71 -0.67 -8.46 4.61
CA CYS A 71 -0.05 -7.16 4.41
C CYS A 71 0.32 -6.98 2.94
N PHE A 72 -0.17 -5.90 2.34
CA PHE A 72 0.10 -5.51 0.97
C PHE A 72 1.01 -4.29 1.00
N VAL A 73 2.24 -4.45 0.53
CA VAL A 73 3.21 -3.36 0.44
C VAL A 73 3.47 -3.04 -1.01
N ALA A 74 3.49 -1.75 -1.33
CA ALA A 74 3.79 -1.32 -2.67
C ALA A 74 4.62 -0.03 -2.64
N ALA A 75 5.78 -0.05 -3.30
CA ALA A 75 6.79 1.00 -3.23
C ALA A 75 7.10 1.59 -4.61
N HIS A 76 7.43 2.89 -4.62
CA HIS A 76 8.00 3.60 -5.75
C HIS A 76 9.41 4.03 -5.33
N LEU A 77 10.41 3.21 -5.68
CA LEU A 77 11.80 3.45 -5.31
C LEU A 77 12.49 4.38 -6.32
N SER A 78 13.65 4.90 -5.92
CA SER A 78 14.48 5.82 -6.68
C SER A 78 14.85 5.26 -8.06
N ALA A 79 14.64 6.07 -9.10
CA ALA A 79 15.00 5.78 -10.47
C ALA A 79 16.52 5.95 -10.70
N GLY A 80 17.04 5.49 -11.83
CA GLY A 80 18.47 5.56 -12.17
C GLY A 80 19.17 4.21 -12.05
N GLN A 81 19.77 3.72 -13.14
CA GLN A 81 20.30 2.35 -13.20
C GLN A 81 21.30 2.06 -12.07
N ASN A 82 22.15 3.05 -11.74
CA ASN A 82 23.24 2.90 -10.79
C ASN A 82 22.87 3.26 -9.33
N ASP A 83 21.66 3.75 -9.08
CA ASP A 83 21.21 4.16 -7.72
C ASP A 83 20.75 2.97 -6.85
N VAL A 84 21.49 1.86 -6.92
CA VAL A 84 21.22 0.64 -6.17
C VAL A 84 21.27 0.92 -4.67
N GLY A 85 22.28 1.67 -4.20
CA GLY A 85 22.42 2.02 -2.78
C GLY A 85 21.22 2.79 -2.23
N ARG A 86 20.69 3.75 -3.00
CA ARG A 86 19.49 4.49 -2.61
C ARG A 86 18.27 3.57 -2.54
N ARG A 87 18.05 2.71 -3.54
CA ARG A 87 16.93 1.75 -3.52
C ARG A 87 17.00 0.78 -2.35
N THR A 88 18.18 0.29 -2.00
CA THR A 88 18.38 -0.58 -0.83
C THR A 88 18.03 0.15 0.47
N PHE A 89 18.50 1.39 0.64
CA PHE A 89 18.12 2.22 1.79
C PHE A 89 16.59 2.41 1.88
N GLU A 90 15.94 2.77 0.77
CA GLU A 90 14.48 2.95 0.73
C GLU A 90 13.74 1.65 1.06
N PHE A 91 14.19 0.52 0.53
CA PHE A 91 13.63 -0.80 0.86
C PHE A 91 13.71 -1.11 2.36
N THR A 92 14.89 -0.92 2.95
CA THR A 92 15.09 -1.15 4.39
C THR A 92 14.26 -0.20 5.25
N LYS A 93 14.20 1.09 4.88
CA LYS A 93 13.40 2.09 5.59
C LYS A 93 11.91 1.75 5.55
N ILE A 94 11.37 1.50 4.35
CA ILE A 94 9.97 1.12 4.16
C ILE A 94 9.64 -0.17 4.92
N GLY A 95 10.50 -1.19 4.83
CA GLY A 95 10.30 -2.46 5.54
C GLY A 95 10.35 -2.31 7.06
N GLY A 96 11.25 -1.46 7.58
CA GLY A 96 11.41 -1.25 9.01
C GLY A 96 10.30 -0.41 9.65
N GLU A 97 9.74 0.57 8.92
CA GLU A 97 8.66 1.43 9.43
C GLU A 97 7.26 0.86 9.22
N LEU A 98 7.11 -0.16 8.35
CA LEU A 98 5.84 -0.89 8.15
C LEU A 98 5.67 -2.13 9.04
N ALA A 99 6.75 -2.60 9.69
CA ALA A 99 6.75 -3.78 10.58
C ALA A 99 6.26 -3.44 11.99
#